data_AF-A0A6N6W3C6-F1
#
_entry.id   AF-A0A6N6W3C6-F1
#
_cell.length_a   1.000
_cell.length_b   1.000
_cell.length_c   1.000
_cell.angle_alpha   90.00
_cell.angle_beta   90.00
_cell.angle_gamma   90.00
#
_symmetry.space_group_name_H-M   'P 1'
#
loop_
_entity.id
_entity.type
_entity.pdbx_description
1 polymer ?
#
loop_
_entity_poly.entity_id
_entity_poly.type
_entity_poly.pdbx_seq_one_letter_code
_entity_poly.pdbx_strand_id
1 'polypeptide(L)'
;MRVGYAYCIVYLLPFRLNAAPELATVLIVDDDPNILRPLQLLAEREGYRVLTAQNGEAAQAVAVIESISLVVTDWMMLHVDGIELCRRLKGDIATAGIPVIMLSAARG
;
A
#
# COMPACT_ATOMS: atom_id res chain seq x y z
N MET A 1 7.73 20.09 -18.05
CA MET A 1 8.17 18.68 -18.13
C MET A 1 7.03 17.82 -17.62
N ARG A 2 6.60 16.85 -18.42
CA ARG A 2 5.40 16.01 -18.16
C ARG A 2 5.72 14.97 -17.10
N VAL A 3 5.05 15.03 -15.96
CA VAL A 3 5.13 14.02 -14.91
C VAL A 3 4.16 12.90 -15.28
N GLY A 4 4.68 11.82 -15.84
CA GLY A 4 3.89 10.65 -16.26
C GLY A 4 4.09 9.50 -15.28
N TYR A 5 3.36 9.51 -14.16
CA TYR A 5 3.22 8.31 -13.33
C TYR A 5 2.12 7.45 -13.94
N ALA A 6 2.52 6.47 -14.75
CA ALA A 6 1.63 5.42 -15.21
C ALA A 6 1.35 4.50 -14.01
N TYR A 7 0.15 4.57 -13.45
CA TYR A 7 -0.34 3.70 -12.40
C TYR A 7 -0.14 2.22 -12.81
N CYS A 8 0.85 1.55 -12.21
CA CYS A 8 1.06 0.12 -12.43
C CYS A 8 0.23 -0.64 -11.39
N ILE A 9 -0.96 -1.09 -11.81
CA ILE A 9 -1.78 -2.05 -11.06
C ILE A 9 -1.19 -3.43 -11.33
N VAL A 10 -0.38 -3.95 -10.41
CA VAL A 10 0.00 -5.38 -10.44
C VAL A 10 -1.12 -6.16 -9.75
N TYR A 11 -1.95 -6.83 -10.56
CA TYR A 11 -3.01 -7.73 -10.10
C TYR A 11 -2.42 -9.01 -9.49
N LEU A 12 -2.87 -9.38 -8.29
CA LEU A 12 -2.97 -10.77 -7.87
C LEU A 12 -4.32 -10.99 -7.16
N LEU A 13 -5.15 -11.88 -7.74
CA LEU A 13 -6.41 -12.47 -7.23
C LEU A 13 -7.71 -11.65 -7.44
N PRO A 14 -8.89 -12.33 -7.48
CA PRO A 14 -10.19 -11.66 -7.58
C PRO A 14 -10.49 -10.90 -6.27
N PHE A 15 -9.92 -9.70 -6.15
CA PHE A 15 -10.10 -8.83 -5.01
C PHE A 15 -11.53 -8.29 -4.98
N ARG A 16 -12.28 -8.72 -3.97
CA ARG A 16 -13.57 -8.12 -3.58
C ARG A 16 -13.30 -7.36 -2.28
N LEU A 17 -13.35 -6.03 -2.33
CA LEU A 17 -13.54 -5.23 -1.12
C LEU A 17 -14.92 -5.61 -0.54
N ASN A 18 -14.92 -6.44 0.51
CA ASN A 18 -16.15 -6.84 1.19
C ASN A 18 -16.67 -5.78 2.17
N ALA A 19 -15.90 -4.70 2.38
CA ALA A 19 -16.31 -3.55 3.19
C ALA A 19 -16.77 -2.41 2.26
N ALA A 20 -17.80 -1.67 2.68
CA ALA A 20 -18.09 -0.37 2.08
C ALA A 20 -16.82 0.51 2.16
N PRO A 21 -16.48 1.29 1.13
CA PRO A 21 -15.25 2.11 1.09
C PRO A 21 -15.05 2.92 2.38
N GLU A 22 -16.15 3.43 2.93
CA GLU A 22 -16.27 4.23 4.15
C GLU A 22 -15.76 3.54 5.44
N LEU A 23 -15.63 2.21 5.43
CA LEU A 23 -15.18 1.41 6.57
C LEU A 23 -13.83 0.72 6.34
N ALA A 24 -13.27 0.80 5.12
CA ALA A 24 -12.04 0.13 4.77
C ALA A 24 -10.82 1.03 5.05
N THR A 25 -9.86 0.51 5.82
CA THR A 25 -8.57 1.19 6.06
C THR A 25 -7.53 0.73 5.06
N VAL A 26 -6.96 1.66 4.28
CA VAL A 26 -5.88 1.42 3.32
C VAL A 26 -4.57 1.94 3.90
N LEU A 27 -3.52 1.13 3.88
CA LEU A 27 -2.17 1.55 4.23
C LEU A 27 -1.37 1.79 2.94
N ILE A 28 -0.93 3.02 2.72
CA ILE A 28 -0.09 3.40 1.57
C ILE A 28 1.36 3.56 2.05
N VAL A 29 2.29 2.91 1.35
CA VAL A 29 3.70 2.85 1.73
C VAL A 29 4.57 3.28 0.56
N ASP A 30 5.30 4.37 0.75
CA ASP A 30 6.21 4.93 -0.25
C ASP A 30 7.20 5.85 0.47
N ASP A 31 8.49 5.78 0.14
CA ASP A 31 9.52 6.61 0.76
C ASP A 31 9.61 8.02 0.13
N ASP A 32 8.97 8.25 -1.02
CA ASP A 32 8.82 9.56 -1.65
C ASP A 32 7.52 10.27 -1.20
N PRO A 33 7.61 11.34 -0.38
CA PRO A 33 6.42 12.09 0.04
C PRO A 33 5.64 12.72 -1.13
N ASN A 34 6.29 12.92 -2.29
CA ASN A 34 5.64 13.45 -3.49
C ASN A 34 4.74 12.41 -4.18
N ILE A 35 4.92 11.12 -3.90
CA ILE A 35 4.01 10.04 -4.33
C ILE A 35 2.99 9.74 -3.23
N LEU A 36 3.48 9.63 -1.99
CA LEU A 36 2.67 9.26 -0.84
C LEU A 36 1.48 10.21 -0.63
N ARG A 37 1.72 11.54 -0.70
CA ARG A 37 0.67 12.53 -0.40
C ARG A 37 -0.44 12.57 -1.45
N PRO A 38 -0.16 12.62 -2.77
CA PRO A 38 -1.21 12.53 -3.78
C PRO A 38 -2.01 11.23 -3.73
N LEU A 39 -1.36 10.08 -3.52
CA LEU A 39 -2.06 8.80 -3.40
C LEU A 39 -2.98 8.75 -2.18
N GLN A 40 -2.52 9.28 -1.04
CA GLN A 40 -3.36 9.44 0.15
C GLN A 40 -4.62 10.25 -0.17
N LEU A 41 -4.47 11.44 -0.74
CA LEU A 41 -5.60 12.32 -1.07
C LEU A 41 -6.59 11.67 -2.05
N LEU A 42 -6.07 10.92 -3.03
CA LEU A 42 -6.91 10.21 -3.99
C LEU A 42 -7.75 9.15 -3.29
N ALA A 43 -7.14 8.30 -2.46
CA ALA A 43 -7.86 7.25 -1.74
C ALA A 43 -8.84 7.83 -0.70
N GLU A 44 -8.46 8.88 0.03
CA GLU A 44 -9.37 9.57 0.95
C GLU A 44 -10.61 10.12 0.23
N ARG A 45 -10.45 10.67 -1.00
CA ARG A 45 -11.56 11.18 -1.81
C ARG A 45 -12.53 10.08 -2.26
N GLU A 46 -12.05 8.86 -2.44
CA GLU A 46 -12.87 7.69 -2.75
C GLU A 46 -13.53 7.08 -1.49
N GLY A 47 -13.36 7.70 -0.32
CA GLY A 47 -14.06 7.37 0.93
C GLY A 47 -13.28 6.44 1.87
N TYR A 48 -12.03 6.08 1.54
CA TYR A 48 -11.23 5.20 2.40
C TYR A 48 -10.65 5.95 3.61
N ARG A 49 -10.53 5.26 4.76
CA ARG A 49 -9.61 5.70 5.82
C ARG A 49 -8.19 5.37 5.36
N VAL A 50 -7.31 6.36 5.28
CA VAL A 50 -5.95 6.14 4.81
C VAL A 50 -4.95 6.32 5.95
N LEU A 51 -4.07 5.33 6.10
CA LEU A 51 -2.86 5.41 6.89
C LEU A 51 -1.66 5.41 5.95
N THR A 52 -0.56 6.03 6.36
CA THR A 52 0.65 6.13 5.55
C THR A 52 1.88 5.69 6.32
N ALA A 53 2.87 5.17 5.59
CA ALA A 53 4.19 4.85 6.13
C ALA A 53 5.26 5.17 5.08
N GLN A 54 6.45 5.58 5.53
CA GLN A 54 7.56 5.98 4.65
C GLN A 54 8.61 4.88 4.42
N ASN A 55 8.40 3.70 4.97
CA ASN A 55 9.26 2.53 4.77
C ASN A 55 8.53 1.26 5.25
N GLY A 56 9.09 0.10 4.90
CA GLY A 56 8.51 -1.19 5.29
C GLY A 56 8.47 -1.46 6.80
N GLU A 57 9.38 -0.93 7.60
CA GLU A 57 9.37 -1.16 9.06
C GLU A 57 8.19 -0.45 9.74
N ALA A 58 8.00 0.84 9.42
CA ALA A 58 6.87 1.62 9.89
C ALA A 58 5.55 1.02 9.38
N ALA A 59 5.51 0.57 8.13
CA ALA A 59 4.33 -0.08 7.55
C ALA A 59 3.96 -1.36 8.29
N GLN A 60 4.95 -2.21 8.60
CA GLN A 60 4.73 -3.43 9.36
C GLN A 60 4.19 -3.14 10.76
N ALA A 61 4.76 -2.15 11.46
CA ALA A 61 4.29 -1.76 12.78
C ALA A 61 2.82 -1.31 12.76
N VAL A 62 2.43 -0.51 11.75
CA VAL A 62 1.04 -0.09 11.55
C VAL A 62 0.14 -1.28 11.23
N ALA A 63 0.55 -2.17 10.32
CA ALA A 63 -0.26 -3.30 9.87
C ALA A 63 -0.57 -4.32 10.99
N VAL A 64 0.29 -4.44 12.00
CA VAL A 64 0.08 -5.32 13.15
C VAL A 64 -0.92 -4.73 14.16
N ILE A 65 -0.99 -3.40 14.26
CA ILE A 65 -1.80 -2.70 15.27
C ILE A 65 -3.19 -2.36 14.72
N GLU A 66 -3.27 -2.00 13.44
CA GLU A 66 -4.48 -1.49 12.79
C GLU A 66 -5.17 -2.57 11.95
N SER A 67 -6.49 -2.48 11.84
CA SER A 67 -7.27 -3.36 10.95
C SER A 67 -7.15 -2.89 9.49
N ILE A 68 -6.03 -3.25 8.85
CA ILE A 68 -5.75 -2.89 7.45
C ILE A 68 -6.51 -3.80 6.49
N SER A 69 -7.28 -3.20 5.58
CA SER A 69 -8.04 -3.90 4.55
C SER A 69 -7.26 -4.08 3.24
N LEU A 70 -6.26 -3.24 3.01
CA LEU A 70 -5.40 -3.26 1.82
C LEU A 70 -4.08 -2.54 2.12
N VAL A 71 -2.96 -3.11 1.68
CA VAL A 71 -1.67 -2.41 1.60
C VAL A 71 -1.40 -2.07 0.15
N VAL A 72 -1.02 -0.82 -0.12
CA VAL A 72 -0.45 -0.37 -1.39
C VAL A 72 0.97 0.05 -1.10
N THR A 73 1.97 -0.63 -1.66
CA THR A 73 3.38 -0.35 -1.38
C THR A 73 4.16 -0.15 -2.65
N ASP A 74 5.11 0.78 -2.65
CA ASP A 74 6.14 0.81 -3.68
C ASP A 74 7.04 -0.44 -3.60
N TRP A 75 7.53 -0.89 -4.75
CA TRP A 75 8.45 -2.01 -4.86
C TRP A 75 9.83 -1.63 -4.31
N MET A 76 10.33 -0.43 -4.60
CA MET A 76 11.71 0.00 -4.35
C MET A 76 11.78 1.10 -3.29
N MET A 77 11.93 0.71 -2.03
CA MET A 77 12.18 1.66 -0.92
C MET A 77 13.55 1.44 -0.30
N LEU A 78 14.11 2.49 0.32
CA LEU A 78 15.28 2.36 1.17
C LEU A 78 14.99 1.48 2.40
N HIS A 79 16.01 0.73 2.86
CA HIS A 79 15.96 -0.17 4.02
C HIS A 79 15.12 -1.44 3.79
N VAL A 80 13.81 -1.37 4.02
CA VAL A 80 12.89 -2.49 3.83
C VAL A 80 12.03 -2.19 2.63
N ASP A 81 12.32 -2.88 1.53
CA ASP A 81 11.60 -2.75 0.27
C ASP A 81 10.20 -3.38 0.33
N GLY A 82 9.39 -3.14 -0.72
CA GLY A 82 8.02 -3.63 -0.79
C GLY A 82 7.91 -5.15 -0.81
N ILE A 83 8.91 -5.84 -1.37
CA ILE A 83 8.94 -7.31 -1.43
C ILE A 83 9.12 -7.87 -0.03
N GLU A 84 10.12 -7.37 0.70
CA GLU A 84 10.42 -7.80 2.06
C GLU A 84 9.28 -7.44 3.01
N LEU A 85 8.68 -6.26 2.88
CA LEU A 85 7.44 -5.91 3.60
C LEU A 85 6.34 -6.94 3.32
N CYS A 86 6.06 -7.24 2.05
CA CYS A 86 5.05 -8.23 1.67
C CYS A 86 5.35 -9.61 2.28
N ARG A 87 6.60 -10.07 2.21
CA ARG A 87 7.04 -11.33 2.81
C ARG A 87 6.78 -11.36 4.32
N ARG A 88 7.09 -10.27 5.03
CA ARG A 88 6.84 -10.17 6.48
C ARG A 88 5.34 -10.20 6.80
N LEU A 89 4.54 -9.43 6.07
CA LEU A 89 3.08 -9.42 6.26
C LEU A 89 2.47 -10.80 6.01
N LYS A 90 2.96 -11.53 4.99
CA LYS A 90 2.50 -12.90 4.68
C LYS A 90 3.03 -13.96 5.64
N GLY A 91 4.10 -13.68 6.37
CA GLY A 91 4.68 -14.57 7.37
C GLY A 91 4.02 -14.51 8.74
N ASP A 92 3.26 -13.46 9.05
CA ASP A 92 2.57 -13.28 10.32
C ASP A 92 1.07 -13.58 10.19
N ILE A 93 0.54 -14.44 11.06
CA ILE A 93 -0.86 -14.86 11.04
C ILE A 93 -1.84 -13.70 11.18
N ALA A 94 -1.46 -12.63 11.89
CA ALA A 94 -2.30 -11.45 12.08
C ALA A 94 -2.45 -10.65 10.77
N THR A 95 -1.45 -10.67 9.90
CA THR A 95 -1.38 -9.83 8.69
C THR A 95 -1.43 -10.63 7.38
N ALA A 96 -1.35 -11.96 7.43
CA ALA A 96 -1.24 -12.80 6.24
C ALA A 96 -2.43 -12.68 5.29
N GLY A 97 -3.62 -12.41 5.84
CA GLY A 97 -4.85 -12.18 5.08
C GLY A 97 -4.90 -10.84 4.35
N ILE A 98 -4.05 -9.87 4.70
CA ILE A 98 -4.11 -8.51 4.14
C ILE A 98 -3.66 -8.55 2.67
N PRO A 99 -4.50 -8.14 1.71
CA PRO A 99 -4.09 -8.04 0.31
C PRO A 99 -3.04 -6.94 0.13
N VAL A 100 -2.08 -7.18 -0.76
CA VAL A 100 -0.99 -6.24 -1.06
C VAL A 100 -0.99 -5.95 -2.56
N ILE A 101 -1.09 -4.67 -2.92
CA ILE A 101 -0.83 -4.17 -4.27
C ILE A 101 0.56 -3.56 -4.26
N MET A 102 1.42 -4.04 -5.17
CA MET A 102 2.76 -3.51 -5.34
C MET A 102 2.77 -2.55 -6.52
N LEU A 103 3.21 -1.32 -6.29
CA LEU A 103 3.47 -0.34 -7.32
C LEU A 103 4.89 -0.58 -7.83
N SER A 104 5.06 -0.62 -9.15
CA SER A 104 6.39 -0.66 -9.78
C SER A 104 6.41 0.27 -10.97
N ALA A 105 7.58 0.81 -11.29
CA ALA A 105 7.77 1.58 -12.49
C ALA A 105 8.29 0.67 -13.61
N ALA A 106 7.46 0.38 -14.61
CA ALA A 106 7.96 -0.11 -15.88
C ALA A 106 8.44 1.10 -16.70
N ARG A 107 9.72 1.12 -17.10
CA ARG A 107 10.17 2.06 -18.13
C ARG A 107 9.50 1.68 -19.46
N GLY A 108 8.79 2.63 -20.05
CA GLY A 108 8.44 2.66 -21.47
C GLY A 108 9.36 3.62 -22.21
#